data_AF-A0A959HM68-F1
#
_entry.id   AF-A0A959HM68-F1
#
_cell.length_a   1.000
_cell.length_b   1.000
_cell.length_c   1.000
_cell.angle_alpha   90.00
_cell.angle_beta   90.00
_cell.angle_gamma   90.00
#
_symmetry.space_group_name_H-M   'P 1'
#
loop_
_entity.id
_entity.type
_entity.pdbx_description
1 polymer ?
#
loop_
_entity_poly.entity_id
_entity_poly.type
_entity_poly.pdbx_seq_one_letter_code
_entity_poly.pdbx_strand_id
1 'polypeptide(L)' 'ELRLKAEKLAKNVFLQFEESEGFFSDNYFDLQPGEEKTLTFQEDKTGELPLTVEALRMISLVDTY' A
#
# COMPACT_ATOMS: atom_id res chain seq x y z
N GLU A 1 -3.11 -10.74 -1.71
CA GLU A 1 -3.20 -9.84 -2.88
C GLU A 1 -3.97 -8.61 -2.46
N LEU A 2 -3.47 -7.41 -2.75
CA LEU A 2 -4.09 -6.12 -2.44
C LEU A 2 -4.41 -5.40 -3.75
N ARG A 3 -5.62 -4.84 -3.87
CA ARG A 3 -6.06 -4.09 -5.05
C ARG A 3 -6.39 -2.66 -4.67
N LEU A 4 -5.81 -1.72 -5.42
CA LEU A 4 -5.95 -0.29 -5.16
C LEU A 4 -6.61 0.39 -6.36
N LYS A 5 -7.48 1.35 -6.05
CA LYS A 5 -8.12 2.26 -6.99
C LYS A 5 -8.10 3.66 -6.39
N ALA A 6 -7.96 4.66 -7.25
CA ALA A 6 -8.10 6.05 -6.86
C ALA A 6 -9.14 6.75 -7.76
N GLU A 7 -9.98 7.58 -7.15
CA GLU A 7 -10.92 8.45 -7.88
C GLU A 7 -10.23 9.68 -8.46
N LYS A 8 -9.09 10.06 -7.88
CA LYS A 8 -8.24 11.20 -8.27
C LYS A 8 -6.79 10.73 -8.36
N LEU A 9 -5.94 11.51 -9.01
CA LEU A 9 -4.52 11.20 -9.12
C LEU A 9 -3.88 11.12 -7.73
N ALA A 10 -3.44 9.93 -7.33
CA ALA A 10 -2.69 9.72 -6.10
C ALA A 10 -1.20 9.61 -6.45
N LYS A 11 -0.41 10.61 -6.07
CA LYS A 11 1.04 10.64 -6.36
C LYS A 11 1.85 10.06 -5.22
N ASN A 12 2.92 9.35 -5.55
CA ASN A 12 3.84 8.73 -4.59
C ASN A 12 3.12 7.96 -3.48
N VAL A 13 2.20 7.07 -3.87
CA VAL A 13 1.45 6.23 -2.93
C VAL A 13 2.45 5.35 -2.17
N PHE A 14 2.50 5.57 -0.86
CA PHE A 14 3.30 4.78 0.08
C PHE A 14 2.40 3.87 0.90
N LEU A 15 2.79 2.60 0.96
CA LEU A 15 2.10 1.54 1.69
C LEU A 15 3.05 0.90 2.70
N GLN A 16 2.56 0.69 3.92
CA GLN A 16 3.29 0.00 4.97
C GLN A 16 2.32 -0.69 5.93
N PHE A 17 2.61 -1.91 6.34
CA PHE A 17 1.95 -2.52 7.49
C PHE A 17 2.70 -2.09 8.76
N GLU A 18 1.99 -1.53 9.73
CA GLU A 18 2.63 -0.95 10.92
C GLU A 18 3.31 -2.01 11.80
N GLU A 19 2.72 -3.21 11.88
CA GLU A 19 3.20 -4.30 12.76
C GLU A 19 3.87 -5.47 12.03
N SER A 20 4.14 -5.32 10.71
CA SER A 20 4.78 -6.38 9.92
C SER A 20 6.05 -5.88 9.22
N GLU A 21 7.15 -6.62 9.40
CA GLU A 21 8.37 -6.44 8.61
C GLU A 21 8.22 -7.17 7.26
N GLY A 22 8.23 -6.41 6.17
CA GLY A 22 8.11 -6.92 4.81
C GLY A 22 8.03 -5.82 3.77
N PHE A 23 7.87 -6.21 2.51
CA PHE A 23 7.86 -5.30 1.36
C PHE A 23 6.69 -5.58 0.42
N PHE A 24 6.15 -4.50 -0.16
CA PHE A 24 5.23 -4.61 -1.28
C PHE A 24 6.00 -4.81 -2.59
N SER A 25 5.40 -5.52 -3.53
CA SER A 25 5.93 -5.72 -4.88
C SER A 25 6.20 -4.43 -5.64
N ASP A 26 5.48 -3.36 -5.28
CA ASP A 26 5.67 -2.00 -5.78
C ASP A 26 5.21 -1.00 -4.72
N ASN A 27 5.98 0.08 -4.53
CA ASN A 27 5.73 1.12 -3.52
C ASN A 27 6.26 2.46 -4.06
N TYR A 28 5.74 3.58 -3.57
CA TYR A 28 6.05 4.94 -4.08
C TYR A 28 5.64 5.16 -5.55
N PHE A 29 4.53 4.58 -5.99
CA PHE A 29 4.02 4.71 -7.35
C PHE A 29 2.95 5.81 -7.48
N ASP A 30 2.73 6.29 -8.69
CA ASP A 30 1.55 7.10 -9.02
C ASP A 30 0.39 6.18 -9.44
N LEU A 31 -0.83 6.51 -8.99
CA LEU A 31 -2.06 5.83 -9.38
C LEU A 31 -3.01 6.82 -10.07
N GLN A 32 -3.29 6.58 -11.35
CA GLN A 32 -4.18 7.45 -12.13
C GLN A 32 -5.66 7.16 -11.81
N PRO A 33 -6.55 8.14 -11.98
CA PRO A 33 -7.98 7.92 -11.89
C PRO A 33 -8.46 6.82 -12.84
N GLY A 34 -9.19 5.84 -12.31
CA GLY A 34 -9.76 4.75 -13.11
C GLY A 34 -8.82 3.58 -13.39
N GLU A 35 -7.55 3.66 -12.98
CA GLU A 35 -6.63 2.52 -13.00
C GLU A 35 -6.81 1.64 -11.76
N GLU A 36 -6.72 0.33 -11.95
CA GLU A 36 -6.64 -0.66 -10.86
C GLU A 36 -5.21 -1.19 -10.80
N LYS A 37 -4.60 -1.14 -9.61
CA LYS A 37 -3.26 -1.67 -9.39
C LYS A 37 -3.29 -2.80 -8.36
N THR A 38 -2.73 -3.93 -8.74
CA THR A 38 -2.62 -5.11 -7.90
C THR A 38 -1.21 -5.22 -7.33
N LEU A 39 -1.12 -5.40 -6.03
CA LEU A 39 0.13 -5.50 -5.29
C LEU A 39 0.15 -6.78 -4.46
N THR A 40 1.35 -7.33 -4.29
CA THR A 40 1.61 -8.46 -3.40
C THR A 40 2.51 -8.00 -2.28
N PHE A 41 2.19 -8.37 -1.04
CA PHE A 41 3.05 -8.15 0.11
C PHE A 41 3.85 -9.43 0.38
N GLN A 42 5.15 -9.28 0.57
CA GLN A 42 6.06 -10.34 0.96
C GLN A 42 6.60 -10.02 2.35
N GLU A 43 6.30 -10.87 3.31
CA GLU A 43 6.83 -10.79 4.68
C GLU A 43 8.29 -11.23 4.71
N ASP A 44 9.15 -10.45 5.38
CA ASP A 44 10.56 -10.80 5.60
C ASP A 44 10.73 -11.81 6.75
N LYS A 45 9.83 -11.74 7.74
CA LYS A 45 9.72 -12.69 8.84
C LYS A 45 8.27 -13.11 8.94
N THR A 46 8.02 -14.40 9.14
CA THR A 46 6.67 -14.92 9.37
C THR A 46 6.02 -14.17 10.53
N GLY A 47 5.13 -13.23 10.21
CA GLY A 47 4.40 -12.47 11.20
C GLY A 47 3.35 -13.37 11.85
N GLU A 48 3.24 -13.35 13.17
CA GLU A 48 2.18 -14.08 13.88
C GLU A 48 0.82 -13.36 13.77
N LEU A 49 0.81 -12.12 13.27
CA LEU A 49 -0.37 -11.26 13.23
C LEU A 49 -1.03 -11.28 11.84
N PRO A 50 -2.37 -11.30 11.78
CA PRO A 50 -3.07 -11.26 10.52
C PRO A 50 -2.87 -9.91 9.83
N LEU A 51 -2.39 -9.94 8.58
CA LEU A 51 -2.36 -8.77 7.70
C LEU A 51 -3.79 -8.35 7.38
N THR A 52 -4.29 -7.32 8.08
CA THR A 52 -5.63 -6.75 7.88
C THR A 52 -5.53 -5.35 7.27
N VAL A 53 -6.61 -4.91 6.62
CA VAL A 53 -6.69 -3.55 6.06
C VAL A 53 -6.58 -2.47 7.16
N GLU A 54 -6.97 -2.79 8.39
CA GLU A 54 -6.89 -1.88 9.54
C GLU A 54 -5.43 -1.60 9.94
N ALA A 55 -4.54 -2.58 9.78
CA ALA A 55 -3.11 -2.44 10.04
C ALA A 55 -2.33 -1.83 8.85
N LEU A 56 -3.01 -1.56 7.73
CA LEU A 56 -2.39 -1.00 6.53
C LEU A 56 -2.39 0.53 6.63
N ARG A 57 -1.19 1.09 6.73
CA ARG A 57 -0.97 2.52 6.52
C ARG A 57 -0.79 2.81 5.04
N MET A 58 -1.60 3.74 4.53
CA MET A 58 -1.52 4.26 3.17
C MET A 58 -1.48 5.78 3.23
N ILE A 59 -0.48 6.37 2.58
CA ILE A 59 -0.35 7.82 2.44
C ILE A 59 0.05 8.17 1.02
N SER A 60 -0.37 9.33 0.54
CA SER A 60 0.05 9.90 -0.74
C SER A 60 0.65 11.27 -0.52
N LEU A 61 1.24 11.84 -1.58
CA LEU A 61 1.87 13.15 -1.52
C LEU A 61 0.92 14.25 -1.02
N VAL A 62 -0.36 14.22 -1.39
CA VAL A 62 -1.32 15.25 -0.94
C VAL A 62 -1.63 15.17 0.54
N ASP A 63 -1.51 13.99 1.16
CA ASP A 63 -1.78 13.78 2.59
C ASP A 63 -0.65 14.34 3.48
N THR A 64 0.48 14.72 2.89
CA THR A 64 1.64 15.28 3.61
C THR A 64 1.69 16.80 3.67
N TYR A 65 0.74 17.50 3.02
CA TYR A 65 0.60 18.96 3.03
C TYR A 65 -0.49 19.42 3.99
#